data_AF-A0A8S0SPR5-F1
#
_entry.id   AF-A0A8S0SPR5-F1
#
_cell.length_a   1.000
_cell.length_b   1.000
_cell.length_c   1.000
_cell.angle_alpha   90.00
_cell.angle_beta   90.00
_cell.angle_gamma   90.00
#
_symmetry.space_group_name_H-M   'P 1'
#
loop_
_entity.id
_entity.type
_entity.pdbx_description
1 polymer ?
#
loop_
_entity_poly.entity_id
_entity_poly.type
_entity_poly.pdbx_seq_one_letter_code
_entity_poly.pdbx_strand_id
1 'polypeptide(L)'
;MTSKLLATVVSRSLTKPTITSAATIILHNRHPLSTATAAARVEPLEEGLNGATTPMDPRVLDAMLPYYVSRYGNPHPRTHLYVWESENVVESGQAQVAALINASLKEIIFTSDATESNNISIKGVMHFYKDKKCHVGFDVTYLSVKPDGLVDLEKLRESIQPDTSLILVMMVNNEIGVIQPIEEIGKIC
;
A
#
# COMPACT_ATOMS: atom_id res chain seq x y z
N MET A 1 2.55 -13.93 -19.74
CA MET A 1 3.12 -13.15 -18.63
C MET A 1 2.48 -11.77 -18.69
N THR A 2 1.37 -11.56 -18.00
CA THR A 2 0.63 -10.29 -17.96
C THR A 2 0.71 -9.78 -16.54
N SER A 3 1.68 -8.92 -16.24
CA SER A 3 1.72 -8.18 -14.97
C SER A 3 0.52 -7.23 -14.93
N LYS A 4 -0.27 -7.32 -13.87
CA LYS A 4 -1.44 -6.46 -13.62
C LYS A 4 -0.99 -5.29 -12.78
N LEU A 5 -0.64 -4.18 -13.42
CA LEU A 5 -0.56 -2.88 -12.76
C LEU A 5 -1.95 -2.23 -12.78
N LEU A 6 -2.51 -1.98 -11.59
CA LEU A 6 -3.77 -1.27 -11.41
C LEU A 6 -3.49 0.25 -11.52
N ALA A 7 -3.81 0.85 -12.67
CA ALA A 7 -4.23 2.24 -12.71
C ALA A 7 -5.76 2.21 -12.81
N THR A 8 -6.43 2.75 -11.80
CA THR A 8 -7.89 2.68 -11.70
C THR A 8 -8.47 4.08 -11.82
N VAL A 9 -9.06 4.32 -12.97
CA VAL A 9 -10.07 5.37 -13.21
C VAL A 9 -11.44 4.75 -12.92
N VAL A 10 -12.52 5.51 -12.84
CA VAL A 10 -13.81 5.05 -12.32
C VAL A 10 -14.91 5.37 -13.36
N SER A 11 -15.22 4.42 -14.26
CA SER A 11 -16.29 4.51 -15.29
C SER A 11 -16.65 3.13 -15.91
N ARG A 12 -17.91 2.97 -16.36
CA ARG A 12 -18.69 1.71 -16.44
C ARG A 12 -18.35 0.79 -17.61
N SER A 13 -18.49 -0.52 -17.40
CA SER A 13 -18.95 -1.47 -18.43
C SER A 13 -19.71 -2.64 -17.81
N LEU A 14 -20.86 -2.95 -18.41
CA LEU A 14 -21.72 -4.08 -18.10
C LEU A 14 -21.23 -5.31 -18.86
N THR A 15 -20.46 -6.19 -18.22
CA THR A 15 -20.45 -7.64 -18.51
C THR A 15 -19.59 -8.39 -17.50
N LYS A 16 -20.12 -9.49 -16.96
CA LYS A 16 -19.40 -10.41 -16.06
C LYS A 16 -18.34 -11.21 -16.85
N PRO A 17 -17.06 -11.26 -16.42
CA PRO A 17 -16.15 -12.27 -16.92
C PRO A 17 -16.25 -13.55 -16.07
N THR A 18 -16.63 -14.63 -16.74
CA THR A 18 -16.56 -16.02 -16.31
C THR A 18 -15.10 -16.42 -16.05
N ILE A 19 -14.78 -16.93 -14.87
CA ILE A 19 -13.45 -17.48 -14.56
C ILE A 19 -13.44 -18.94 -15.06
N THR A 20 -12.59 -19.23 -16.05
CA THR A 20 -12.39 -20.56 -16.61
C THR A 20 -10.89 -20.89 -16.63
N SER A 21 -10.55 -22.08 -16.12
CA SER A 21 -9.32 -22.85 -16.39
C SER A 21 -8.02 -22.35 -15.74
N ALA A 22 -7.12 -23.16 -15.17
CA ALA A 22 -7.11 -24.59 -14.82
C ALA A 22 -5.96 -24.82 -13.84
N ALA A 23 -6.14 -25.82 -12.97
CA ALA A 23 -5.11 -26.38 -12.12
C ALA A 23 -4.06 -27.14 -12.96
N THR A 24 -2.81 -27.17 -12.50
CA THR A 24 -1.88 -28.27 -12.80
C THR A 24 -1.05 -28.55 -11.55
N ILE A 25 -1.42 -29.63 -10.87
CA ILE A 25 -0.67 -30.29 -9.81
C ILE A 25 0.07 -31.45 -10.50
N ILE A 26 1.39 -31.55 -10.33
CA ILE A 26 2.15 -32.75 -10.68
C ILE A 26 2.78 -33.29 -9.40
N LEU A 27 2.21 -34.38 -8.88
CA LEU A 27 2.74 -35.22 -7.81
C LEU A 27 3.76 -36.21 -8.39
N HIS A 28 4.98 -36.25 -7.88
CA HIS A 28 5.85 -37.41 -8.01
C HIS A 28 6.34 -37.83 -6.62
N ASN A 29 5.89 -39.01 -6.19
CA ASN A 29 6.25 -39.63 -4.92
C ASN A 29 7.43 -40.59 -5.16
N ARG A 30 8.63 -40.25 -4.69
CA ARG A 30 9.74 -41.19 -4.54
C ARG A 30 10.52 -40.86 -3.27
N HIS A 31 10.34 -41.69 -2.24
CA HIS A 31 11.23 -41.81 -1.09
C HIS A 31 11.73 -43.26 -1.01
N PRO A 32 12.75 -43.57 -0.20
CA PRO A 32 13.86 -42.74 0.31
C PRO A 32 15.22 -43.47 0.09
N LEU A 33 16.35 -42.86 0.45
CA LEU A 33 17.49 -43.56 1.08
C LEU A 33 18.59 -42.56 1.52
N SER A 34 18.76 -42.50 2.84
CA SER A 34 20.00 -42.36 3.63
C SER A 34 21.21 -41.65 3.01
N THR A 35 21.54 -40.47 3.56
CA THR A 35 22.83 -40.20 4.23
C THR A 35 22.73 -38.83 4.91
N ALA A 36 22.71 -38.80 6.24
CA ALA A 36 22.77 -37.58 7.02
C ALA A 36 24.19 -37.00 6.93
N THR A 37 24.44 -36.18 5.91
CA THR A 37 25.59 -35.28 5.91
C THR A 37 25.17 -34.05 6.72
N ALA A 38 25.92 -33.74 7.78
CA ALA A 38 25.73 -32.52 8.55
C ALA A 38 25.93 -31.30 7.64
N ALA A 39 24.84 -30.82 7.04
CA ALA A 39 24.82 -29.56 6.34
C ALA A 39 25.06 -28.49 7.40
N ALA A 40 26.22 -27.83 7.35
CA ALA A 40 26.38 -26.53 8.00
C ALA A 40 25.16 -25.70 7.59
N ARG A 41 24.36 -25.29 8.59
CA ARG A 41 23.21 -24.42 8.36
C ARG A 41 23.79 -23.08 7.94
N VAL A 42 24.00 -22.92 6.63
CA VAL A 42 24.27 -21.61 6.06
C VAL A 42 22.98 -20.86 6.30
N GLU A 43 23.01 -19.92 7.25
CA GLU A 43 21.93 -18.95 7.37
C GLU A 43 21.71 -18.37 5.97
N PRO A 44 20.48 -18.42 5.43
CA PRO A 44 20.21 -17.87 4.11
C PRO A 44 20.80 -16.46 4.10
N LEU A 45 21.68 -16.18 3.13
CA LEU A 45 22.04 -14.80 2.87
C LEU A 45 20.70 -14.11 2.57
N GLU A 46 20.37 -13.08 3.34
CA GLU A 46 19.26 -12.17 3.06
C GLU A 46 19.58 -11.46 1.74
N GLU A 47 19.43 -12.20 0.63
CA GLU A 47 19.56 -11.68 -0.72
C GLU A 47 18.34 -10.81 -0.99
N GLY A 48 18.55 -9.51 -0.84
CA GLY A 48 17.72 -8.50 -1.45
C GLY A 48 16.46 -8.19 -0.66
N LEU A 49 16.26 -6.89 -0.46
CA LEU A 49 14.98 -6.28 -0.11
C LEU A 49 13.88 -6.93 -0.97
N ASN A 50 13.14 -7.89 -0.40
CA ASN A 50 11.98 -8.43 -1.10
C ASN A 50 10.89 -7.36 -1.01
N GLY A 51 10.09 -7.17 -2.06
CA GLY A 51 8.98 -6.22 -2.04
C GLY A 51 7.85 -6.58 -1.05
N ALA A 52 8.12 -7.48 -0.10
CA ALA A 52 7.18 -7.99 0.89
C ALA A 52 7.39 -7.35 2.28
N THR A 53 8.61 -7.38 2.83
CA THR A 53 8.92 -6.74 4.12
C THR A 53 10.39 -6.44 4.27
N THR A 54 10.74 -5.52 5.17
CA THR A 54 12.12 -5.11 5.44
C THR A 54 12.53 -5.46 6.86
N PRO A 55 13.79 -5.89 7.10
CA PRO A 55 14.30 -6.04 8.46
C PRO A 55 14.26 -4.70 9.20
N MET A 56 13.95 -4.73 10.50
CA MET A 56 13.89 -3.51 11.32
C MET A 56 15.31 -2.93 11.49
N ASP A 57 15.46 -1.63 11.22
CA ASP A 57 16.71 -0.92 11.49
C ASP A 57 16.99 -0.92 13.01
N PRO A 58 18.20 -1.27 13.48
CA PRO A 58 18.53 -1.29 14.91
C PRO A 58 18.23 0.03 15.63
N ARG A 59 18.31 1.17 14.93
CA ARG A 59 17.98 2.50 15.48
C ARG A 59 16.49 2.65 15.73
N VAL A 60 15.65 2.04 14.89
CA VAL A 60 14.19 2.01 15.09
C VAL A 60 13.87 1.13 16.30
N LEU A 61 14.52 -0.02 16.43
CA LEU A 61 14.34 -0.89 17.58
C LEU A 61 14.70 -0.16 18.88
N ASP A 62 15.87 0.49 18.94
CA ASP A 62 16.33 1.26 20.10
C ASP A 62 15.34 2.39 20.47
N ALA A 63 14.81 3.10 19.47
CA ALA A 63 13.79 4.13 19.68
C ALA A 63 12.46 3.56 20.22
N MET A 64 12.09 2.33 19.85
CA MET A 64 10.84 1.70 20.25
C MET A 64 10.89 1.04 21.64
N LEU A 65 12.04 0.49 22.02
CA LEU A 65 12.22 -0.28 23.27
C LEU A 65 11.71 0.42 24.55
N PRO A 66 11.92 1.75 24.76
CA PRO A 66 11.41 2.43 25.94
C PRO A 66 9.89 2.34 26.11
N TYR A 67 9.12 2.32 25.02
CA TYR A 67 7.65 2.28 25.05
C TYR A 67 7.09 0.89 25.38
N TYR A 68 7.89 -0.16 25.18
CA TYR A 68 7.53 -1.51 25.59
C TYR A 68 7.79 -1.80 27.07
N VAL A 69 8.70 -1.04 27.72
CA VAL A 69 9.16 -1.34 29.07
C VAL A 69 8.67 -0.31 30.09
N SER A 70 8.97 0.97 29.89
CA SER A 70 8.79 2.00 30.91
C SER A 70 7.78 3.08 30.54
N ARG A 71 7.54 3.32 29.24
CA ARG A 71 6.65 4.37 28.72
C ARG A 71 5.44 3.80 27.97
N TYR A 72 4.66 2.95 28.62
CA TYR A 72 3.51 2.23 28.04
C TYR A 72 2.18 2.98 28.16
N GLY A 73 2.20 4.28 28.49
CA GLY A 73 0.99 5.07 28.71
C GLY A 73 0.11 5.15 27.46
N ASN A 74 -1.21 5.08 27.63
CA ASN A 74 -2.14 5.36 26.54
C ASN A 74 -2.10 6.88 26.24
N PRO A 75 -1.89 7.33 24.99
CA PRO A 75 -1.91 8.77 24.66
C PRO A 75 -3.26 9.46 24.92
N HIS A 76 -4.33 8.71 25.20
CA HIS A 76 -5.64 9.26 25.56
C HIS A 76 -6.23 8.55 26.79
N PRO A 77 -6.91 9.24 27.73
CA PRO A 77 -7.15 10.69 27.86
C PRO A 77 -6.10 11.43 28.72
N ARG A 78 -5.88 12.73 28.45
CA ARG A 78 -4.86 13.63 29.06
C ARG A 78 -5.05 13.87 30.57
N THR A 79 -4.71 12.90 31.39
CA THR A 79 -5.02 12.91 32.84
C THR A 79 -3.79 12.82 33.73
N HIS A 80 -2.70 12.24 33.25
CA HIS A 80 -1.52 11.95 34.05
C HIS A 80 -0.25 12.04 33.22
N LEU A 81 0.90 12.16 33.88
CA LEU A 81 2.21 12.41 33.26
C LEU A 81 2.55 11.39 32.16
N TYR A 82 2.31 10.11 32.40
CA TYR A 82 2.58 9.06 31.41
C TYR A 82 1.77 9.21 30.11
N VAL A 83 0.59 9.85 30.16
CA VAL A 83 -0.20 10.15 28.95
C VAL A 83 0.46 11.25 28.14
N TRP A 84 0.93 12.31 28.79
CA TRP A 84 1.57 13.44 28.10
C TRP A 84 2.87 13.00 27.42
N GLU A 85 3.64 12.12 28.06
CA GLU A 85 4.83 11.53 27.43
C GLU A 85 4.46 10.74 26.17
N SER A 86 3.47 9.85 26.25
CA SER A 86 3.03 9.07 25.09
C SER A 86 2.41 9.92 23.98
N GLU A 87 1.66 10.96 24.33
CA GLU A 87 1.05 11.89 23.38
C GLU A 87 2.12 12.68 22.60
N ASN A 88 3.10 13.25 23.30
CA ASN A 88 4.20 13.99 22.68
C ASN A 88 4.96 13.12 21.65
N VAL A 89 5.05 11.81 21.91
CA VAL A 89 5.73 10.86 21.01
C VAL A 89 4.91 10.58 19.76
N VAL A 90 3.58 10.45 19.89
CA VAL A 90 2.69 10.33 18.73
C VAL A 90 2.76 11.59 17.87
N GLU A 91 2.66 12.78 18.48
CA GLU A 91 2.78 14.06 17.76
C GLU A 91 4.16 14.23 17.10
N SER A 92 5.24 13.88 17.80
CA SER A 92 6.59 13.89 17.24
C SER A 92 6.73 12.90 16.07
N GLY A 93 6.13 11.72 16.15
CA GLY A 93 6.13 10.75 15.06
C GLY A 93 5.39 11.28 13.83
N GLN A 94 4.23 11.91 14.04
CA GLN A 94 3.49 12.56 12.95
C GLN A 94 4.31 13.68 12.31
N ALA A 95 5.02 14.48 13.12
CA ALA A 95 5.87 15.56 12.63
C ALA A 95 7.05 15.04 11.77
N GLN A 96 7.66 13.92 12.15
CA GLN A 96 8.73 13.29 11.37
C GLN A 96 8.23 12.79 10.01
N VAL A 97 7.06 12.15 9.98
CA VAL A 97 6.44 11.69 8.73
C VAL A 97 6.03 12.89 7.86
N ALA A 98 5.42 13.90 8.45
CA ALA A 98 5.04 15.14 7.75
C ALA A 98 6.26 15.82 7.09
N ALA A 99 7.38 15.90 7.81
CA ALA A 99 8.63 16.46 7.28
C ALA A 99 9.20 15.64 6.13
N LEU A 100 9.09 14.31 6.17
CA LEU A 100 9.59 13.42 5.11
C LEU A 100 8.89 13.64 3.77
N ILE A 101 7.56 13.84 3.79
CA ILE A 101 6.74 14.01 2.59
C ILE A 101 6.39 15.47 2.28
N ASN A 102 6.96 16.41 3.04
CA ASN A 102 6.67 17.85 2.94
C ASN A 102 5.16 18.18 3.07
N ALA A 103 4.49 17.57 4.05
CA ALA A 103 3.10 17.81 4.40
C ALA A 103 2.97 18.58 5.72
N SER A 104 1.77 19.06 6.02
CA SER A 104 1.46 19.65 7.33
C SER A 104 1.06 18.59 8.35
N LEU A 105 1.28 18.87 9.64
CA LEU A 105 0.99 17.91 10.73
C LEU A 105 -0.49 17.45 10.74
N LYS A 106 -1.42 18.34 10.41
CA LYS A 106 -2.87 18.06 10.42
C LYS A 106 -3.32 17.13 9.30
N GLU A 107 -2.49 16.93 8.28
CA GLU A 107 -2.77 16.04 7.14
C GLU A 107 -2.32 14.60 7.39
N ILE A 108 -1.55 14.35 8.46
CA ILE A 108 -1.04 13.02 8.78
C ILE A 108 -2.02 12.29 9.71
N ILE A 109 -2.57 11.19 9.20
CA ILE A 109 -3.42 10.26 9.96
C ILE A 109 -2.71 8.92 10.01
N PHE A 110 -2.45 8.42 11.22
CA PHE A 110 -1.91 7.07 11.39
C PHE A 110 -2.98 6.02 11.22
N THR A 111 -2.64 4.98 10.48
CA THR A 111 -3.41 3.75 10.28
C THR A 111 -2.54 2.56 10.69
N SER A 112 -3.13 1.38 10.79
CA SER A 112 -2.40 0.14 11.07
C SER A 112 -1.42 -0.24 9.96
N ASP A 113 -1.83 -0.09 8.71
CA ASP A 113 -1.01 -0.37 7.54
C ASP A 113 -1.50 0.40 6.29
N ALA A 114 -0.80 0.21 5.17
CA ALA A 114 -1.14 0.80 3.87
C ALA A 114 -2.43 0.23 3.26
N THR A 115 -2.83 -1.00 3.60
CA THR A 115 -4.12 -1.59 3.18
C THR A 115 -5.28 -0.85 3.82
N GLU A 116 -5.17 -0.51 5.10
CA GLU A 116 -6.14 0.34 5.78
C GLU A 116 -6.14 1.76 5.18
N SER A 117 -4.97 2.38 4.95
CA SER A 117 -4.90 3.71 4.33
C SER A 117 -5.60 3.73 2.98
N ASN A 118 -5.31 2.77 2.09
CA ASN A 118 -5.94 2.66 0.78
C ASN A 118 -7.46 2.51 0.87
N ASN A 119 -7.94 1.67 1.80
CA ASN A 119 -9.37 1.49 2.02
C ASN A 119 -10.04 2.78 2.51
N ILE A 120 -9.42 3.51 3.43
CA ILE A 120 -9.95 4.78 3.95
C ILE A 120 -9.99 5.82 2.84
N SER A 121 -8.92 5.97 2.04
CA SER A 121 -8.89 6.94 0.94
C SER A 121 -9.97 6.66 -0.11
N ILE A 122 -10.10 5.41 -0.56
CA ILE A 122 -11.08 5.04 -1.60
C ILE A 122 -12.50 5.13 -1.05
N LYS A 123 -12.80 4.42 0.04
CA LYS A 123 -14.15 4.35 0.58
C LYS A 123 -14.57 5.68 1.19
N GLY A 124 -13.65 6.44 1.79
CA GLY A 124 -13.92 7.77 2.34
C GLY A 124 -14.36 8.76 1.27
N VAL A 125 -13.61 8.86 0.17
CA VAL A 125 -13.97 9.73 -0.97
C VAL A 125 -15.31 9.30 -1.58
N MET A 126 -15.52 8.00 -1.75
CA MET A 126 -16.81 7.46 -2.21
C MET A 126 -17.97 7.88 -1.30
N HIS A 127 -17.86 7.69 0.02
CA HIS A 127 -18.93 8.07 0.94
C HIS A 127 -19.15 9.59 1.00
N PHE A 128 -18.09 10.38 0.90
CA PHE A 128 -18.16 11.84 0.94
C PHE A 128 -18.87 12.44 -0.29
N TYR A 129 -18.64 11.90 -1.48
CA TYR A 129 -19.26 12.39 -2.72
C TYR A 129 -20.59 11.70 -3.08
N LYS A 130 -21.08 10.77 -2.24
CA LYS A 130 -22.29 9.98 -2.48
C LYS A 130 -23.54 10.82 -2.77
N ASP A 131 -23.68 11.98 -2.12
CA ASP A 131 -24.86 12.85 -2.30
C ASP A 131 -24.74 13.80 -3.49
N LYS A 132 -23.50 14.12 -3.92
CA LYS A 132 -23.24 15.02 -5.06
C LYS A 132 -23.16 14.27 -6.38
N LYS A 133 -22.87 12.97 -6.35
CA LYS A 133 -22.68 12.12 -7.52
C LYS A 133 -23.49 10.82 -7.33
N CYS A 134 -24.62 10.78 -8.04
CA CYS A 134 -25.58 9.69 -8.29
C CYS A 134 -25.76 8.58 -7.21
N HIS A 135 -27.00 8.39 -6.76
CA HIS A 135 -27.41 7.45 -5.70
C HIS A 135 -27.26 5.94 -6.02
N VAL A 136 -26.61 5.54 -7.11
CA VAL A 136 -26.59 4.15 -7.61
C VAL A 136 -25.19 3.71 -8.09
N GLY A 137 -24.28 3.44 -7.15
CA GLY A 137 -23.01 2.75 -7.40
C GLY A 137 -21.87 3.58 -8.02
N PHE A 138 -20.62 3.13 -7.81
CA PHE A 138 -19.42 3.70 -8.41
C PHE A 138 -18.95 2.79 -9.55
N ASP A 139 -18.58 3.36 -10.67
CA ASP A 139 -18.06 2.62 -11.81
C ASP A 139 -16.54 2.50 -11.76
N VAL A 140 -15.91 1.48 -12.35
CA VAL A 140 -14.45 1.28 -12.24
C VAL A 140 -13.82 1.02 -13.62
N THR A 141 -12.99 1.95 -14.10
CA THR A 141 -12.16 1.87 -15.31
C THR A 141 -10.74 1.45 -14.98
N TYR A 142 -10.32 0.28 -15.46
CA TYR A 142 -8.93 -0.15 -15.34
C TYR A 142 -8.14 0.29 -16.57
N LEU A 143 -7.15 1.15 -16.38
CA LEU A 143 -6.24 1.58 -17.43
C LEU A 143 -5.18 0.50 -17.67
N SER A 144 -4.92 0.24 -18.95
CA SER A 144 -3.80 -0.63 -19.36
C SER A 144 -2.49 0.13 -19.28
N VAL A 145 -1.43 -0.56 -18.86
CA VAL A 145 -0.05 -0.03 -18.87
C VAL A 145 0.66 -0.34 -20.19
N LYS A 146 1.69 0.44 -20.49
CA LYS A 146 2.63 0.20 -21.59
C LYS A 146 3.51 -1.03 -21.28
N PRO A 147 4.20 -1.62 -22.29
CA PRO A 147 5.06 -2.79 -22.08
C PRO A 147 6.21 -2.59 -21.09
N ASP A 148 6.61 -1.34 -20.85
CA ASP A 148 7.60 -0.92 -19.84
C ASP A 148 7.01 -0.79 -18.43
N GLY A 149 5.70 -1.00 -18.26
CA GLY A 149 4.98 -0.88 -16.98
C GLY A 149 4.50 0.53 -16.64
N LEU A 150 4.77 1.53 -17.48
CA LEU A 150 4.33 2.90 -17.26
C LEU A 150 2.84 3.08 -17.62
N VAL A 151 2.16 3.92 -16.86
CA VAL A 151 0.78 4.35 -17.19
C VAL A 151 0.80 5.21 -18.44
N ASP A 152 -0.15 4.96 -19.34
CA ASP A 152 -0.34 5.77 -20.54
C ASP A 152 -1.10 7.05 -20.22
N LEU A 153 -0.39 8.18 -20.17
CA LEU A 153 -0.95 9.48 -19.75
C LEU A 153 -2.04 10.00 -20.70
N GLU A 154 -1.96 9.69 -22.00
CA GLU A 154 -2.99 10.11 -22.95
C GLU A 154 -4.29 9.34 -22.68
N LYS A 155 -4.22 8.02 -22.49
CA LYS A 155 -5.38 7.23 -22.10
C LYS A 155 -5.94 7.62 -20.74
N LEU A 156 -5.07 8.01 -19.80
CA LEU A 156 -5.50 8.56 -18.52
C LEU A 156 -6.34 9.82 -18.74
N ARG A 157 -5.83 10.80 -19.52
CA ARG A 157 -6.57 12.03 -19.85
C ARG A 157 -7.91 11.75 -20.51
N GLU A 158 -7.95 10.85 -21.49
CA GLU A 158 -9.17 10.48 -22.22
C GLU A 158 -10.21 9.77 -21.34
N SER A 159 -9.77 9.08 -20.30
CA SER A 159 -10.65 8.33 -19.41
C SER A 159 -11.32 9.18 -18.32
N ILE A 160 -10.86 10.41 -18.10
CA ILE A 160 -11.42 11.31 -17.10
C ILE A 160 -12.76 11.85 -17.58
N GLN A 161 -13.79 11.64 -16.76
CA GLN A 161 -15.15 12.10 -17.01
C GLN A 161 -15.51 13.22 -16.03
N PRO A 162 -16.49 14.09 -16.34
CA PRO A 162 -16.92 15.17 -15.44
C PRO A 162 -17.36 14.68 -14.05
N ASP A 163 -17.82 13.44 -13.95
CA ASP A 163 -18.24 12.78 -12.74
C ASP A 163 -17.13 11.92 -12.09
N THR A 164 -15.92 11.86 -12.63
CA THR A 164 -14.77 11.20 -11.98
C THR A 164 -14.46 11.85 -10.62
N SER A 165 -14.37 11.05 -9.56
CA SER A 165 -14.20 11.52 -8.18
C SER A 165 -12.84 11.18 -7.58
N LEU A 166 -12.18 10.14 -8.10
CA LEU A 166 -10.91 9.65 -7.60
C LEU A 166 -10.13 8.99 -8.74
N ILE A 167 -8.84 9.29 -8.77
CA ILE A 167 -7.84 8.60 -9.61
C ILE A 167 -6.82 8.02 -8.64
N LEU A 168 -6.59 6.70 -8.73
CA LEU A 168 -5.64 6.00 -7.87
C LEU A 168 -4.57 5.33 -8.74
N VAL A 169 -3.32 5.74 -8.52
CA VAL A 169 -2.14 5.19 -9.18
C VAL A 169 -1.07 4.94 -8.14
N MET A 170 -0.51 3.73 -8.14
CA MET A 170 0.61 3.35 -7.28
C MET A 170 1.89 4.07 -7.73
N MET A 171 2.63 4.69 -6.79
CA MET A 171 3.86 5.43 -7.10
C MET A 171 4.98 4.52 -7.63
N VAL A 172 5.21 3.37 -6.99
CA VAL A 172 6.22 2.40 -7.39
C VAL A 172 5.58 1.01 -7.37
N ASN A 173 5.70 0.27 -8.47
CA ASN A 173 5.19 -1.09 -8.52
C ASN A 173 6.03 -2.04 -7.65
N ASN A 174 5.38 -2.80 -6.79
CA ASN A 174 6.04 -3.73 -5.86
C ASN A 174 6.55 -5.04 -6.51
N GLU A 175 6.15 -5.36 -7.75
CA GLU A 175 6.62 -6.56 -8.48
C GLU A 175 7.80 -6.25 -9.42
N ILE A 176 7.69 -5.17 -10.21
CA ILE A 176 8.65 -4.81 -11.27
C ILE A 176 9.54 -3.63 -10.86
N GLY A 177 9.17 -2.86 -9.84
CA GLY A 177 9.93 -1.68 -9.40
C GLY A 177 9.77 -0.44 -10.29
N VAL A 178 8.83 -0.46 -11.24
CA VAL A 178 8.56 0.67 -12.14
C VAL A 178 8.02 1.86 -11.34
N ILE A 179 8.65 3.02 -11.50
CA ILE A 179 8.26 4.29 -10.87
C ILE A 179 7.34 5.06 -11.83
N GLN A 180 6.16 5.45 -11.36
CA GLN A 180 5.20 6.21 -12.15
C GLN A 180 5.48 7.72 -12.09
N PRO A 181 5.17 8.48 -13.17
CA PRO A 181 5.35 9.92 -13.21
C PRO A 181 4.25 10.66 -12.42
N ILE A 182 4.29 10.59 -11.09
CA ILE A 182 3.25 11.12 -10.20
C ILE A 182 3.05 12.64 -10.35
N GLU A 183 4.11 13.41 -10.62
CA GLU A 183 3.97 14.86 -10.83
C GLU A 183 3.15 15.18 -12.09
N GLU A 184 3.36 14.44 -13.17
CA GLU A 184 2.61 14.62 -14.42
C GLU A 184 1.16 14.16 -14.27
N ILE A 185 0.95 13.05 -13.58
CA ILE A 185 -0.40 12.56 -13.22
C ILE A 185 -1.11 13.59 -12.35
N GLY A 186 -0.44 14.18 -11.36
CA GLY A 186 -0.98 15.22 -10.51
C GLY A 186 -1.38 16.50 -11.25
N LYS A 187 -0.71 16.83 -12.37
CA LYS A 187 -1.09 17.95 -13.24
C LYS A 187 -2.30 17.64 -14.14
N ILE A 188 -2.68 16.38 -14.29
CA ILE A 188 -3.83 15.93 -15.08
C ILE A 188 -5.13 15.98 -14.26
N CYS A 189 -5.03 15.64 -12.98
CA CYS A 189 -6.14 15.60 -12.02
C CYS A 189 -6.59 17.00 -11.58
#